data_AF-A0A951FAX8-F1
#
_entry.id   AF-A0A951FAX8-F1
#
_cell.length_a   1.000
_cell.length_b   1.000
_cell.length_c   1.000
_cell.angle_alpha   90.00
_cell.angle_beta   90.00
_cell.angle_gamma   90.00
#
_symmetry.space_group_name_H-M   'P 1'
#
loop_
_entity.id
_entity.type
_entity.pdbx_description
1 polymer ?
#
loop_
_entity_poly.entity_id
_entity_poly.type
_entity_poly.pdbx_seq_one_letter_code
_entity_poly.pdbx_strand_id
1 'polypeptide(L)'
;MTDQNQLDALIARIQQQRATTDRDTIRQQLLAAGAPPPLVDQALAQVYDSEPVTTPATTVATSSPPAFESVSVDRIRAYLEQHKQTYTREALRERLIQDGHNPQAVDLAIAQAYGFQVSNTTPAPPQTNRTQLILTIAGVFLFNYIVWTILLVVGLNNSDAVLTIGLWAVPIMLIVEGMAAAVLRGRNRTLSRGLSWGIGLTVLPLVTLGLLFGICLAILGGLY
;
A
#
# COMPACT_ATOMS: atom_id res chain seq x y z
N MET A 1 18.32 -38.66 -4.95
CA MET A 1 17.58 -38.05 -6.09
C MET A 1 16.80 -36.79 -5.70
N THR A 2 16.76 -36.39 -4.42
CA THR A 2 16.03 -35.18 -3.97
C THR A 2 16.80 -33.89 -4.21
N ASP A 3 18.13 -33.92 -4.03
CA ASP A 3 18.92 -32.69 -3.93
C ASP A 3 19.18 -32.03 -5.28
N GLN A 4 19.36 -32.83 -6.34
CA GLN A 4 19.52 -32.34 -7.72
C GLN A 4 18.27 -31.60 -8.20
N ASN A 5 17.08 -32.19 -7.98
CA ASN A 5 15.81 -31.58 -8.36
C ASN A 5 15.55 -30.26 -7.61
N GLN A 6 15.99 -30.17 -6.35
CA GLN A 6 15.89 -28.93 -5.57
C GLN A 6 16.85 -27.85 -6.08
N LEU A 7 18.07 -28.24 -6.48
CA LEU A 7 19.06 -27.33 -7.05
C LEU A 7 18.56 -26.75 -8.39
N ASP A 8 18.05 -27.58 -9.30
CA ASP A 8 17.52 -27.14 -10.60
C ASP A 8 16.34 -26.17 -10.44
N ALA A 9 15.44 -26.44 -9.48
CA ALA A 9 14.32 -25.56 -9.16
C ALA A 9 14.78 -24.19 -8.60
N LEU A 10 15.83 -24.18 -7.77
CA LEU A 10 16.43 -22.94 -7.26
C LEU A 10 17.09 -22.12 -8.38
N ILE A 11 17.83 -22.77 -9.28
CA ILE A 11 18.49 -22.11 -10.42
C ILE A 11 17.45 -21.43 -11.32
N ALA A 12 16.37 -22.13 -11.69
CA ALA A 12 15.29 -21.57 -12.50
C ALA A 12 14.64 -20.34 -11.85
N ARG A 13 14.43 -20.39 -10.52
CA ARG A 13 13.87 -19.28 -9.75
C ARG A 13 14.81 -18.07 -9.68
N ILE A 14 16.11 -18.30 -9.47
CA ILE A 14 17.12 -17.24 -9.44
C ILE A 14 17.19 -16.56 -10.81
N GLN A 15 17.20 -17.32 -11.91
CA GLN A 15 17.21 -16.75 -13.27
C GLN A 15 16.00 -15.85 -13.55
N GLN A 16 14.81 -16.23 -13.08
CA GLN A 16 13.60 -15.42 -13.24
C GLN A 16 13.66 -14.11 -12.43
N GLN A 17 14.23 -14.14 -11.22
CA GLN A 17 14.32 -12.96 -10.34
C GLN A 17 15.47 -12.01 -10.68
N ARG A 18 16.53 -12.52 -11.33
CA ARG A 18 17.73 -11.77 -11.69
C ARG A 18 17.47 -10.51 -12.54
N ALA A 19 16.40 -10.48 -13.33
CA ALA A 19 16.04 -9.32 -14.13
C ALA A 19 15.57 -8.10 -13.30
N THR A 20 15.20 -8.28 -12.03
CA THR A 20 14.53 -7.24 -11.23
C THR A 20 15.10 -7.06 -9.83
N THR A 21 15.91 -8.00 -9.35
CA THR A 21 16.30 -8.09 -7.95
C THR A 21 17.81 -8.32 -7.82
N ASP A 22 18.43 -7.60 -6.89
CA ASP A 22 19.86 -7.73 -6.58
C ASP A 22 20.22 -9.08 -5.94
N ARG A 23 21.46 -9.53 -6.14
CA ARG A 23 21.97 -10.85 -5.72
C ARG A 23 21.74 -11.11 -4.23
N ASP A 24 22.03 -10.12 -3.38
CA ASP A 24 21.91 -10.26 -1.92
C ASP A 24 20.45 -10.37 -1.47
N THR A 25 19.55 -9.67 -2.17
CA THR A 25 18.12 -9.74 -1.89
C THR A 25 17.55 -11.11 -2.28
N ILE A 26 17.99 -11.68 -3.42
CA ILE A 26 17.60 -13.04 -3.82
C ILE A 26 18.09 -14.06 -2.79
N ARG A 27 19.33 -13.93 -2.30
CA ARG A 27 19.88 -14.80 -1.25
C ARG A 27 19.02 -14.77 0.01
N GLN A 28 18.68 -13.59 0.51
CA GLN A 28 17.86 -13.44 1.72
C GLN A 28 16.45 -14.03 1.54
N GLN A 29 15.82 -13.85 0.37
CA GLN A 29 14.51 -14.42 0.08
C GLN A 29 14.52 -15.96 0.07
N LEU A 30 15.57 -16.57 -0.49
CA LEU A 30 15.70 -18.03 -0.54
C LEU A 30 15.95 -18.63 0.85
N LEU A 31 16.79 -17.98 1.67
CA LEU A 31 17.01 -18.38 3.05
C LEU A 31 15.72 -18.25 3.89
N ALA A 32 14.97 -17.16 3.70
CA ALA A 32 13.68 -16.96 4.37
C ALA A 32 12.62 -17.99 3.94
N ALA A 33 12.72 -18.54 2.72
CA ALA A 33 11.87 -19.62 2.23
C ALA A 33 12.29 -21.02 2.76
N GLY A 34 13.30 -21.09 3.63
CA GLY A 34 13.77 -22.34 4.24
C GLY A 34 14.71 -23.16 3.36
N ALA A 35 15.27 -22.57 2.29
CA ALA A 35 16.26 -23.26 1.48
C ALA A 35 17.57 -23.46 2.27
N PRO A 36 18.21 -24.65 2.20
CA PRO A 36 19.48 -24.90 2.88
C PRO A 36 20.57 -23.91 2.40
N PRO A 37 21.30 -23.24 3.30
CA PRO A 37 22.36 -22.29 2.93
C PRO A 37 23.37 -22.80 1.88
N PRO A 38 23.89 -24.05 1.97
CA PRO A 38 24.86 -24.52 0.98
C PRO A 38 24.27 -24.67 -0.43
N LEU A 39 22.99 -25.00 -0.56
CA LEU A 39 22.32 -25.11 -1.86
C LEU A 39 22.05 -23.73 -2.48
N VAL A 40 21.70 -22.74 -1.66
CA VAL A 40 21.52 -21.35 -2.12
C VAL A 40 22.84 -20.80 -2.65
N ASP A 41 23.94 -21.03 -1.94
CA ASP A 41 25.26 -20.55 -2.33
C ASP A 41 25.75 -21.23 -3.61
N GLN A 42 25.54 -22.54 -3.74
CA GLN A 42 25.88 -23.29 -4.95
C GLN A 42 25.05 -22.84 -6.17
N ALA A 43 23.74 -22.62 -5.99
CA ALA A 43 22.88 -22.13 -7.07
C ALA A 43 23.25 -20.70 -7.50
N LEU A 44 23.59 -19.82 -6.56
CA LEU A 44 24.05 -18.46 -6.86
C LEU A 44 25.40 -18.47 -7.57
N ALA A 45 26.37 -19.26 -7.12
CA ALA A 45 27.65 -19.42 -7.81
C ALA A 45 27.42 -19.89 -9.26
N GLN A 46 26.56 -20.90 -9.46
CA GLN A 46 26.28 -21.41 -10.80
C GLN A 46 25.58 -20.39 -11.72
N VAL A 47 24.70 -19.54 -11.21
CA VAL A 47 24.03 -18.52 -12.05
C VAL A 47 24.91 -17.30 -12.33
N TYR A 48 25.70 -16.85 -11.36
CA TYR A 48 26.48 -15.61 -11.47
C TYR A 48 27.91 -15.84 -11.98
N ASP A 49 28.53 -16.99 -11.69
CA ASP A 49 29.89 -17.29 -12.17
C ASP A 49 29.89 -17.91 -13.58
N SER A 50 28.71 -18.31 -14.10
CA SER A 50 28.56 -18.83 -15.47
C SER A 50 28.39 -17.74 -16.53
N GLU A 51 28.39 -16.46 -16.16
CA GLU A 51 28.43 -15.41 -17.18
C GLU A 51 29.84 -15.30 -17.76
N PRO A 52 30.02 -15.53 -19.08
CA PRO A 52 31.26 -15.11 -19.72
C PRO A 52 31.35 -13.60 -19.51
N VAL A 53 32.44 -13.15 -18.90
CA VAL A 53 32.80 -11.75 -18.76
C VAL A 53 33.02 -11.20 -20.18
N THR A 54 31.95 -10.92 -20.91
CA THR A 54 31.97 -10.06 -22.08
C THR A 54 31.98 -8.66 -21.55
N THR A 55 33.14 -8.20 -21.08
CA THR A 55 33.44 -6.80 -20.83
C THR A 55 33.01 -5.99 -22.05
N PRO A 56 31.91 -5.23 -22.02
CA PRO A 56 31.75 -4.19 -23.02
C PRO A 56 32.77 -3.14 -22.62
N ALA A 57 33.75 -2.90 -23.50
CA ALA A 57 34.63 -1.74 -23.43
C ALA A 57 33.77 -0.48 -23.50
N THR A 58 33.19 -0.09 -22.37
CA THR A 58 32.55 1.21 -22.19
C THR A 58 33.70 2.15 -21.90
N THR A 59 34.18 2.79 -22.96
CA THR A 59 34.99 4.00 -22.88
C THR A 59 34.26 4.96 -21.96
N VAL A 60 34.75 5.10 -20.72
CA VAL A 60 34.35 6.16 -19.80
C VAL A 60 34.88 7.46 -20.40
N ALA A 61 34.11 8.03 -21.33
CA ALA A 61 34.24 9.43 -21.67
C ALA A 61 33.89 10.21 -20.40
N THR A 62 34.90 10.77 -19.75
CA THR A 62 34.76 11.78 -18.72
C THR A 62 34.14 13.02 -19.35
N SER A 63 32.83 13.02 -19.59
CA SER A 63 32.07 14.22 -19.91
C SER A 63 32.02 15.07 -18.64
N SER A 64 32.76 16.17 -18.65
CA SER A 64 32.57 17.22 -17.67
C SER A 64 31.10 17.64 -17.66
N PRO A 65 30.45 17.76 -16.49
CA PRO A 65 29.05 18.16 -16.41
C PRO A 65 28.86 19.54 -17.06
N PRO A 66 27.81 19.74 -17.87
CA PRO A 66 27.57 21.02 -18.52
C PRO A 66 27.33 22.10 -17.46
N ALA A 67 28.05 23.22 -17.55
CA ALA A 67 27.99 24.35 -16.63
C ALA A 67 26.59 25.01 -16.48
N PHE A 68 25.60 24.58 -17.26
CA PHE A 68 24.22 25.04 -17.16
C PHE A 68 23.42 24.32 -16.06
N GLU A 69 23.79 23.09 -15.65
CA GLU A 69 23.10 22.39 -14.56
C GLU A 69 23.46 22.97 -13.19
N SER A 70 24.69 23.42 -12.98
CA SER A 70 25.16 23.94 -11.68
C SER A 70 24.40 25.20 -11.24
N VAL A 71 24.09 26.11 -12.17
CA VAL A 71 23.33 27.34 -11.86
C VAL A 71 21.91 27.03 -11.39
N SER A 72 21.31 25.92 -11.84
CA SER A 72 19.97 25.51 -11.41
C SER A 72 19.96 24.93 -9.99
N VAL A 73 21.02 24.20 -9.61
CA VAL A 73 21.15 23.54 -8.31
C VAL A 73 21.28 24.55 -7.18
N ASP A 74 22.06 25.62 -7.38
CA ASP A 74 22.25 26.66 -6.36
C ASP A 74 20.96 27.45 -6.06
N ARG A 75 20.12 27.70 -7.08
CA ARG A 75 18.82 28.33 -6.89
C ARG A 75 17.85 27.44 -6.11
N ILE A 76 17.85 26.14 -6.41
CA ILE A 76 17.06 25.14 -5.67
C ILE A 76 17.55 25.06 -4.22
N ARG A 77 18.87 25.07 -3.98
CA ARG A 77 19.44 25.10 -2.63
C ARG A 77 18.97 26.32 -1.83
N ALA A 78 19.08 27.53 -2.38
CA ALA A 78 18.64 28.75 -1.71
C ALA A 78 17.14 28.70 -1.35
N TYR A 79 16.32 28.17 -2.26
CA TYR A 79 14.89 27.98 -2.02
C TYR A 79 14.63 26.98 -0.89
N LEU A 80 15.35 25.84 -0.87
CA LEU A 80 15.25 24.84 0.18
C LEU A 80 15.68 25.41 1.54
N GLU A 81 16.75 26.20 1.60
CA GLU A 81 17.21 26.83 2.85
C GLU A 81 16.20 27.82 3.42
N GLN A 82 15.54 28.59 2.57
CA GLN A 82 14.51 29.55 2.98
C GLN A 82 13.26 28.85 3.55
N HIS A 83 12.91 27.67 3.03
CA HIS A 83 11.64 27.00 3.34
C HIS A 83 11.78 25.77 4.24
N LYS A 84 13.00 25.39 4.65
CA LYS A 84 13.27 24.18 5.47
C LYS A 84 12.58 24.15 6.83
N GLN A 85 12.19 25.31 7.37
CA GLN A 85 11.52 25.40 8.68
C GLN A 85 9.99 25.29 8.59
N THR A 86 9.42 25.55 7.42
CA THR A 86 7.96 25.65 7.24
C THR A 86 7.37 24.38 6.62
N TYR A 87 8.12 23.70 5.76
CA TYR A 87 7.62 22.57 4.98
C TYR A 87 8.46 21.31 5.19
N THR A 88 7.84 20.14 5.02
CA THR A 88 8.54 18.86 5.04
C THR A 88 9.38 18.68 3.77
N ARG A 89 10.43 17.86 3.88
CA ARG A 89 11.34 17.56 2.76
C ARG A 89 10.59 17.01 1.55
N GLU A 90 9.65 16.10 1.78
CA GLU A 90 8.84 15.46 0.73
C GLU A 90 7.94 16.49 0.03
N ALA A 91 7.32 17.41 0.80
CA ALA A 91 6.49 18.47 0.24
C ALA A 91 7.31 19.44 -0.62
N LEU A 92 8.53 19.79 -0.19
CA LEU A 92 9.44 20.63 -0.97
C LEU A 92 9.89 19.94 -2.26
N ARG A 93 10.20 18.63 -2.19
CA ARG A 93 10.56 17.83 -3.37
C ARG A 93 9.42 17.81 -4.39
N GLU A 94 8.21 17.48 -3.95
CA GLU A 94 7.04 17.38 -4.82
C GLU A 94 6.72 18.73 -5.45
N ARG A 95 6.83 19.82 -4.68
CA ARG A 95 6.63 21.18 -5.19
C ARG A 95 7.64 21.56 -6.27
N LEU A 96 8.93 21.29 -6.05
CA LEU A 96 9.98 21.59 -7.02
C LEU A 96 9.82 20.78 -8.32
N ILE A 97 9.36 19.54 -8.24
CA ILE A 97 9.06 18.72 -9.42
C ILE A 97 7.83 19.28 -10.17
N GLN A 98 6.79 19.70 -9.46
CA GLN A 98 5.62 20.34 -10.06
C GLN A 98 5.95 21.67 -10.74
N ASP A 99 6.91 22.42 -10.19
CA ASP A 99 7.42 23.67 -10.77
C ASP A 99 8.35 23.43 -11.99
N GLY A 100 8.52 22.17 -12.42
CA GLY A 100 9.21 21.80 -13.66
C GLY A 100 10.71 21.54 -13.51
N HIS A 101 11.24 21.46 -12.28
CA HIS A 101 12.64 21.15 -12.07
C HIS A 101 12.93 19.65 -12.32
N ASN A 102 14.12 19.36 -12.85
CA ASN A 102 14.57 17.99 -13.09
C ASN A 102 14.63 17.24 -11.73
N PRO A 103 13.95 16.09 -11.59
CA PRO A 103 13.92 15.33 -10.34
C PRO A 103 15.31 14.93 -9.84
N GLN A 104 16.26 14.63 -10.72
CA GLN A 104 17.62 14.26 -10.34
C GLN A 104 18.40 15.45 -9.74
N ALA A 105 18.24 16.64 -10.31
CA ALA A 105 18.85 17.86 -9.79
C ALA A 105 18.23 18.28 -8.45
N VAL A 106 16.92 18.10 -8.28
CA VAL A 106 16.21 18.33 -7.01
C VAL A 106 16.72 17.36 -5.93
N ASP A 107 16.86 16.08 -6.24
CA ASP A 107 17.34 15.08 -5.28
C ASP A 107 18.79 15.36 -4.86
N LEU A 108 19.64 15.80 -5.79
CA LEU A 108 21.02 16.19 -5.52
C LEU A 108 21.10 17.48 -4.67
N ALA A 109 20.29 18.50 -4.99
CA ALA A 109 20.21 19.74 -4.21
C ALA A 109 19.71 19.47 -2.78
N ILE A 110 18.71 18.60 -2.61
CA ILE A 110 18.21 18.18 -1.31
C ILE A 110 19.28 17.41 -0.52
N ALA A 111 20.00 16.49 -1.17
CA ALA A 111 21.09 15.74 -0.53
C ALA A 111 22.20 16.68 -0.03
N GLN A 112 22.53 17.72 -0.79
CA GLN A 112 23.52 18.72 -0.42
C GLN A 112 23.02 19.68 0.68
N ALA A 113 21.77 20.14 0.61
CA ALA A 113 21.20 21.12 1.54
C ALA A 113 20.89 20.53 2.92
N TYR A 114 20.42 19.27 2.96
CA TYR A 114 20.12 18.56 4.21
C TYR A 114 21.30 17.73 4.72
N GLY A 115 22.45 17.82 4.05
CA GLY A 115 23.69 17.17 4.49
C GLY A 115 23.51 15.68 4.68
N PHE A 116 23.19 14.95 3.61
CA PHE A 116 23.12 13.49 3.68
C PHE A 116 24.51 12.92 4.02
N GLN A 117 24.78 12.74 5.31
CA GLN A 117 25.21 11.43 5.77
C GLN A 117 24.14 10.48 5.27
N VAL A 118 24.52 9.52 4.43
CA VAL A 118 23.65 8.42 4.04
C VAL A 118 23.31 7.65 5.31
N SER A 119 22.29 8.12 6.02
CA SER A 119 21.65 7.30 7.03
C SER A 119 20.98 6.21 6.21
N ASN A 120 21.64 5.06 6.14
CA ASN A 120 21.09 3.77 5.72
C ASN A 120 19.92 3.31 6.61
N THR A 121 19.29 4.22 7.34
CA THR A 121 17.97 4.00 7.89
C THR A 121 17.00 4.05 6.73
N THR A 122 16.86 2.90 6.08
CA THR A 122 15.64 2.47 5.39
C THR A 122 14.47 3.21 6.04
N PRO A 123 13.70 4.03 5.30
CA PRO A 123 12.59 4.77 5.89
C PRO A 123 11.79 3.77 6.70
N ALA A 124 11.78 3.95 8.03
CA ALA A 124 11.10 3.03 8.90
C ALA A 124 9.70 2.87 8.31
N PRO A 125 9.27 1.64 7.94
CA PRO A 125 8.00 1.45 7.27
C PRO A 125 6.98 2.20 8.13
N PRO A 126 6.16 3.09 7.54
CA PRO A 126 5.30 3.98 8.30
C PRO A 126 4.64 3.12 9.34
N GLN A 127 4.95 3.38 10.62
CA GLN A 127 4.37 2.64 11.72
C GLN A 127 2.88 2.99 11.66
N THR A 128 2.17 2.24 10.83
CA THR A 128 0.74 2.24 10.75
C THR A 128 0.36 1.82 12.14
N ASN A 129 -0.04 2.80 12.95
CA ASN A 129 -0.37 2.62 14.34
C ASN A 129 -1.51 1.60 14.37
N ARG A 130 -1.16 0.30 14.48
CA ARG A 130 -2.11 -0.81 14.39
C ARG A 130 -3.19 -0.62 15.43
N THR A 131 -2.81 -0.07 16.58
CA THR A 131 -3.68 0.34 17.67
C THR A 131 -4.74 1.34 17.20
N GLN A 132 -4.36 2.36 16.44
CA GLN A 132 -5.28 3.37 15.95
C GLN A 132 -6.22 2.79 14.90
N LEU A 133 -5.72 1.95 13.99
CA LEU A 133 -6.55 1.23 13.01
C LEU A 133 -7.56 0.29 13.67
N ILE A 134 -7.13 -0.47 14.69
CA ILE A 134 -8.00 -1.35 15.49
C ILE A 134 -9.06 -0.52 16.23
N LEU A 135 -8.69 0.61 16.83
CA LEU A 135 -9.63 1.50 17.50
C LEU A 135 -10.67 2.08 16.54
N THR A 136 -10.27 2.48 15.33
CA THR A 136 -11.21 2.98 14.32
C THR A 136 -12.19 1.88 13.90
N ILE A 137 -11.68 0.66 13.63
CA ILE A 137 -12.53 -0.48 13.24
C ILE A 137 -13.50 -0.82 14.38
N ALA A 138 -13.00 -0.94 15.61
CA ALA A 138 -13.81 -1.24 16.78
C ALA A 138 -14.87 -0.15 17.03
N GLY A 139 -14.51 1.12 16.86
CA GLY A 139 -15.43 2.24 16.99
C GLY A 139 -16.55 2.23 15.95
N VAL A 140 -16.23 1.92 14.68
CA VAL A 140 -17.22 1.77 13.62
C VAL A 140 -18.16 0.60 13.91
N PHE A 141 -17.63 -0.55 14.30
CA PHE A 141 -18.46 -1.72 14.66
C PHE A 141 -19.37 -1.44 15.85
N LEU A 142 -18.84 -0.79 16.90
CA LEU A 142 -19.62 -0.42 18.08
C LEU A 142 -20.74 0.56 17.73
N PHE A 143 -20.45 1.57 16.92
CA PHE A 143 -21.44 2.52 16.45
C PHE A 143 -22.54 1.83 15.64
N ASN A 144 -22.16 0.96 14.70
CA ASN A 144 -23.10 0.20 13.87
C ASN A 144 -23.99 -0.70 14.74
N TYR A 145 -23.41 -1.38 15.74
CA TYR A 145 -24.15 -2.18 16.72
C TYR A 145 -25.17 -1.38 17.53
N ILE A 146 -24.78 -0.20 18.03
CA ILE A 146 -25.68 0.69 18.78
C ILE A 146 -26.84 1.14 17.89
N VAL A 147 -26.56 1.59 16.66
CA VAL A 147 -27.60 2.03 15.71
C VAL A 147 -28.58 0.90 15.41
N TRP A 148 -28.07 -0.31 15.13
CA TRP A 148 -28.90 -1.48 14.89
C TRP A 148 -29.74 -1.86 16.11
N THR A 149 -29.17 -1.81 17.31
CA THR A 149 -29.90 -2.13 18.54
C THR A 149 -31.03 -1.14 18.80
N ILE A 150 -30.78 0.16 18.59
CA ILE A 150 -31.82 1.20 18.72
C ILE A 150 -32.93 0.96 17.69
N LEU A 151 -32.58 0.68 16.43
CA LEU A 151 -33.57 0.38 15.39
C LEU A 151 -34.40 -0.85 15.72
N LEU A 152 -33.79 -1.89 16.28
CA LEU A 152 -34.47 -3.12 16.67
C LEU A 152 -35.42 -2.86 17.86
N VAL A 153 -34.97 -2.14 18.89
CA VAL A 153 -35.76 -1.83 20.09
C VAL A 153 -36.92 -0.88 19.79
N VAL A 154 -36.69 0.17 18.99
CA VAL A 154 -37.75 1.08 18.54
C VAL A 154 -38.71 0.33 17.63
N GLY A 155 -38.18 -0.55 16.79
CA GLY A 155 -38.92 -1.35 15.85
C GLY A 155 -39.89 -2.34 16.49
N LEU A 156 -39.45 -3.04 17.53
CA LEU A 156 -40.30 -3.98 18.28
C LEU A 156 -41.53 -3.31 18.91
N ASN A 157 -41.47 -2.00 19.18
CA ASN A 157 -42.57 -1.25 19.77
C ASN A 157 -43.52 -0.60 18.74
N ASN A 158 -43.12 -0.47 17.47
CA ASN A 158 -43.92 0.16 16.42
C ASN A 158 -43.65 -0.51 15.07
N SER A 159 -44.50 -1.47 14.68
CA SER A 159 -44.35 -2.24 13.43
C SER A 159 -44.28 -1.38 12.18
N ASP A 160 -45.04 -0.27 12.12
CA ASP A 160 -45.03 0.65 10.98
C ASP A 160 -43.76 1.53 10.93
N ALA A 161 -43.19 1.82 12.10
CA ALA A 161 -41.93 2.56 12.20
C ALA A 161 -40.75 1.69 11.73
N VAL A 162 -40.77 0.37 11.94
CA VAL A 162 -39.73 -0.55 11.44
C VAL A 162 -39.58 -0.46 9.94
N LEU A 163 -40.70 -0.57 9.22
CA LEU A 163 -40.71 -0.58 7.77
C LEU A 163 -40.26 0.77 7.22
N THR A 164 -40.79 1.86 7.78
CA THR A 164 -40.48 3.21 7.30
C THR A 164 -39.03 3.61 7.60
N ILE A 165 -38.57 3.37 8.83
CA ILE A 165 -37.20 3.72 9.24
C ILE A 165 -36.21 2.76 8.60
N GLY A 166 -36.49 1.46 8.54
CA GLY A 166 -35.61 0.48 7.88
C GLY A 166 -35.41 0.75 6.40
N LEU A 167 -36.47 1.16 5.68
CA LEU A 167 -36.41 1.44 4.24
C LEU A 167 -35.50 2.64 3.92
N TRP A 168 -35.48 3.67 4.76
CA TRP A 168 -34.68 4.88 4.53
C TRP A 168 -33.33 4.88 5.26
N ALA A 169 -33.25 4.30 6.46
CA ALA A 169 -32.04 4.31 7.27
C ALA A 169 -30.94 3.48 6.61
N VAL A 170 -31.25 2.29 6.08
CA VAL A 170 -30.27 1.41 5.43
C VAL A 170 -29.56 2.07 4.25
N PRO A 171 -30.26 2.65 3.25
CA PRO A 171 -29.58 3.33 2.14
C PRO A 171 -28.82 4.58 2.58
N ILE A 172 -29.33 5.35 3.55
CA ILE A 172 -28.60 6.51 4.09
C ILE A 172 -27.28 6.06 4.75
N MET A 173 -27.31 4.97 5.53
CA MET A 173 -26.12 4.41 6.18
C MET A 173 -25.07 3.97 5.16
N LEU A 174 -25.51 3.27 4.09
CA LEU A 174 -24.67 2.85 2.97
C LEU A 174 -24.02 4.05 2.24
N ILE A 175 -24.76 5.15 2.04
CA ILE A 175 -24.24 6.36 1.42
C ILE A 175 -23.18 7.02 2.32
N VAL A 176 -23.45 7.12 3.63
CA VAL A 176 -22.51 7.69 4.60
C VAL A 176 -21.22 6.86 4.69
N GLU A 177 -21.32 5.53 4.78
CA GLU A 177 -20.15 4.65 4.73
C GLU A 177 -19.40 4.75 3.40
N GLY A 178 -20.12 4.83 2.28
CA GLY A 178 -19.53 5.02 0.95
C GLY A 178 -18.75 6.34 0.84
N MET A 179 -19.30 7.45 1.35
CA MET A 179 -18.61 8.74 1.40
C MET A 179 -17.38 8.68 2.32
N ALA A 180 -17.51 8.09 3.52
CA ALA A 180 -16.38 7.92 4.43
C ALA A 180 -15.25 7.09 3.77
N ALA A 181 -15.61 6.00 3.09
CA ALA A 181 -14.70 5.16 2.32
C ALA A 181 -13.99 5.95 1.20
N ALA A 182 -14.75 6.75 0.44
CA ALA A 182 -14.21 7.56 -0.64
C ALA A 182 -13.22 8.61 -0.15
N VAL A 183 -13.55 9.32 0.94
CA VAL A 183 -12.67 10.31 1.58
C VAL A 183 -11.39 9.65 2.12
N LEU A 184 -11.51 8.47 2.74
CA LEU A 184 -10.36 7.71 3.24
C LEU A 184 -9.47 7.16 2.12
N ARG A 185 -10.04 6.84 0.96
CA ARG A 185 -9.31 6.32 -0.21
C ARG A 185 -8.28 7.30 -0.75
N GLY A 186 -8.57 8.60 -0.69
CA GLY A 186 -7.63 9.66 -1.08
C GLY A 186 -6.45 9.83 -0.13
N ARG A 187 -6.60 9.43 1.14
CA ARG A 187 -5.62 9.70 2.21
C ARG A 187 -4.76 8.48 2.57
N ASN A 188 -5.28 7.26 2.45
CA ASN A 188 -4.51 6.03 2.73
C ASN A 188 -5.06 4.80 1.98
N ARG A 189 -4.35 4.33 0.95
CA ARG A 189 -4.77 3.17 0.13
C ARG A 189 -4.92 1.89 0.98
N THR A 190 -4.11 1.70 2.01
CA THR A 190 -4.14 0.50 2.87
C THR A 190 -5.41 0.42 3.72
N LEU A 191 -5.84 1.55 4.30
CA LEU A 191 -7.09 1.65 5.05
C LEU A 191 -8.31 1.39 4.15
N SER A 192 -8.28 1.89 2.91
CA SER A 192 -9.39 1.70 1.97
C SER A 192 -9.64 0.23 1.62
N ARG A 193 -8.58 -0.59 1.53
CA ARG A 193 -8.71 -2.03 1.29
C ARG A 193 -9.35 -2.74 2.48
N GLY A 194 -8.89 -2.43 3.70
CA GLY A 194 -9.47 -2.99 4.93
C GLY A 194 -10.95 -2.61 5.09
N LEU A 195 -11.31 -1.36 4.82
CA LEU A 195 -12.69 -0.90 4.89
C LEU A 195 -13.56 -1.55 3.82
N SER A 196 -13.08 -1.70 2.58
CA SER A 196 -13.84 -2.38 1.52
C SER A 196 -14.12 -3.85 1.84
N TRP A 197 -13.18 -4.53 2.51
CA TRP A 197 -13.40 -5.90 3.00
C TRP A 197 -14.41 -5.93 4.14
N GLY A 198 -14.33 -4.99 5.09
CA GLY A 198 -15.28 -4.87 6.19
C GLY A 198 -16.71 -4.60 5.74
N ILE A 199 -16.88 -3.68 4.77
CA ILE A 199 -18.18 -3.40 4.14
C ILE A 199 -18.69 -4.65 3.41
N GLY A 200 -17.84 -5.35 2.65
CA GLY A 200 -18.23 -6.61 2.02
C GLY A 200 -18.73 -7.65 3.02
N LEU A 201 -18.04 -7.80 4.15
CA LEU A 201 -18.39 -8.75 5.21
C LEU A 201 -19.68 -8.40 5.97
N THR A 202 -20.07 -7.13 6.03
CA THR A 202 -21.26 -6.66 6.74
C THR A 202 -22.47 -6.52 5.82
N VAL A 203 -22.28 -6.02 4.60
CA VAL A 203 -23.35 -5.85 3.61
C VAL A 203 -23.83 -7.19 3.07
N LEU A 204 -22.92 -8.15 2.82
CA LEU A 204 -23.28 -9.47 2.28
C LEU A 204 -24.32 -10.23 3.14
N PRO A 205 -24.13 -10.43 4.46
CA PRO A 205 -25.12 -11.10 5.30
C PRO A 205 -26.43 -10.32 5.43
N LEU A 206 -26.36 -8.99 5.38
CA LEU A 206 -27.56 -8.14 5.44
C LEU A 206 -28.42 -8.29 4.19
N VAL A 207 -27.79 -8.31 3.02
CA VAL A 207 -28.45 -8.51 1.72
C VAL A 207 -29.02 -9.92 1.63
N THR A 208 -28.31 -10.95 2.08
CA THR A 208 -28.84 -12.32 2.09
C THR A 208 -30.02 -12.48 3.04
N LEU A 209 -29.98 -11.90 4.24
CA LEU A 209 -31.13 -11.87 5.16
C LEU A 209 -32.32 -11.13 4.56
N GLY A 210 -32.10 -9.96 3.96
CA GLY A 210 -33.16 -9.18 3.30
C GLY A 210 -33.81 -9.93 2.14
N LEU A 211 -33.02 -10.59 1.28
CA LEU A 211 -33.52 -11.44 0.21
C LEU A 211 -34.30 -12.64 0.76
N LEU A 212 -33.76 -13.34 1.77
CA LEU A 212 -34.44 -14.47 2.39
C LEU A 212 -35.79 -14.06 2.96
N PHE A 213 -35.83 -12.94 3.69
CA PHE A 213 -37.05 -12.41 4.28
C PHE A 213 -38.07 -11.97 3.22
N GLY A 214 -37.60 -11.28 2.17
CA GLY A 214 -38.44 -10.88 1.04
C GLY A 214 -39.04 -12.08 0.29
N ILE A 215 -38.24 -13.13 0.07
CA ILE A 215 -38.71 -14.39 -0.54
C ILE A 215 -39.75 -15.06 0.35
N CYS A 216 -39.52 -15.13 1.68
CA CYS A 216 -40.50 -15.68 2.61
C CYS A 216 -41.84 -14.94 2.56
N LEU A 217 -41.82 -13.60 2.53
CA LEU A 217 -43.04 -12.79 2.43
C LEU A 217 -43.74 -12.97 1.08
N ALA A 218 -42.99 -13.08 -0.02
CA ALA A 218 -43.57 -13.30 -1.35
C ALA A 218 -44.29 -14.66 -1.44
N ILE A 219 -43.73 -15.71 -0.85
CA ILE A 219 -44.35 -17.04 -0.79
C ILE A 219 -45.61 -17.01 0.08
N LEU A 220 -45.53 -16.42 1.28
CA LEU A 220 -46.67 -16.28 2.18
C LEU A 220 -47.81 -15.45 1.57
N GLY A 221 -47.48 -14.36 0.88
CA GLY A 221 -48.45 -13.50 0.20
C GLY A 221 -49.10 -14.13 -1.03
N GLY A 222 -48.44 -15.09 -1.69
CA GLY A 222 -49.02 -15.83 -2.82
C GLY A 222 -49.91 -17.01 -2.42
N LEU A 223 -49.92 -17.37 -1.13
CA LEU A 223 -50.76 -18.44 -0.56
C LEU A 223 -52.11 -17.92 -0.03
N TYR A 224 -52.24 -16.61 0.17
CA TYR A 224 -53.47 -15.92 0.55
C TYR A 224 -54.15 -15.28 -0.66
#